data_AF-A0A183LIQ6-F1
#
_entry.id   AF-A0A183LIQ6-F1
#
_cell.length_a   1.000
_cell.length_b   1.000
_cell.length_c   1.000
_cell.angle_alpha   90.00
_cell.angle_beta   90.00
_cell.angle_gamma   90.00
#
_symmetry.space_group_name_H-M   'P 1'
#
loop_
_entity.id
_entity.type
_entity.pdbx_description
1 polymer ?
#
loop_
_entity_poly.entity_id
_entity_poly.type
_entity_poly.pdbx_seq_one_letter_code
_entity_poly.pdbx_strand_id
1 'polypeptide(L)'
;MESILSGILYFEFLSNNDNILCVFRVTTCAASAKHNFYIQNGGKYWADAIPKEHWQLLCKQVEDFVKILELEGIKVVRPDPVDHRKSYKLLDFETQGFYAAMPRDFLLIVGDEIIESTMTWRSRYFEYLAYRPLALNYWRQGAKWTIGPKPTNFSKLIRDEPINVGLSDEHNPDYGKVTTESEPCFDAADFMRAGRDIFAQRSQVTNLSGIEWVRRHLEPRGIKVHRLSFVDPRPMHIDATFTLVKPGIAIQNPDRPCHQVDFIRKAGWQVIDAPQPLMKKDHEMWLGSNWLSMNVLMLDQNRVIVESEETGIQEMYKSIGIKPINVKFKYANSIGGGFHCWTCDIRRQSKLESYFDWSKGEIPRI
;
A
#
# COMPACT_ATOMS: atom_id res chain seq x y z
N MET A 1 -20.50 -4.60 6.83
CA MET A 1 -19.94 -3.84 5.71
C MET A 1 -19.67 -2.41 6.15
N GLU A 2 -20.66 -1.70 6.71
CA GLU A 2 -20.39 -0.51 7.53
C GLU A 2 -19.26 -0.80 8.49
N SER A 3 -19.28 -1.91 9.24
CA SER A 3 -18.22 -2.35 10.17
C SER A 3 -16.81 -2.64 9.60
N ILE A 4 -16.65 -2.98 8.32
CA ILE A 4 -15.34 -3.31 7.70
C ILE A 4 -14.70 -2.03 7.16
N LEU A 5 -15.54 -1.13 6.66
CA LEU A 5 -15.12 0.17 6.15
C LEU A 5 -15.10 1.23 7.25
N SER A 6 -15.92 1.09 8.30
CA SER A 6 -15.99 1.94 9.49
C SER A 6 -14.79 1.65 10.38
N GLY A 7 -13.62 1.79 9.80
CA GLY A 7 -12.46 2.06 10.60
C GLY A 7 -12.48 3.50 11.07
N ILE A 8 -11.54 3.77 11.96
CA ILE A 8 -11.35 5.03 12.63
C ILE A 8 -10.22 5.79 11.97
N LEU A 9 -10.34 7.11 11.98
CA LEU A 9 -9.24 8.02 11.81
C LEU A 9 -8.36 7.95 13.05
N TYR A 10 -7.21 7.27 13.00
CA TYR A 10 -6.35 7.16 14.17
C TYR A 10 -5.25 8.22 14.23
N PHE A 11 -5.04 8.78 15.43
CA PHE A 11 -3.89 9.60 15.81
C PHE A 11 -3.29 9.11 17.12
N GLU A 12 -1.96 9.08 17.18
CA GLU A 12 -1.23 8.90 18.43
C GLU A 12 -1.47 10.08 19.38
N PHE A 13 -2.50 9.97 20.22
CA PHE A 13 -2.55 10.72 21.46
C PHE A 13 -1.81 9.91 22.52
N LEU A 14 -0.57 10.31 22.84
CA LEU A 14 -0.04 10.00 24.15
C LEU A 14 -0.88 10.80 25.14
N SER A 15 -1.65 10.13 26.00
CA SER A 15 -2.29 10.81 27.11
C SER A 15 -1.20 11.34 28.04
N ASN A 16 -0.83 12.61 27.89
CA ASN A 16 -0.25 13.43 28.95
C ASN A 16 -0.39 14.91 28.59
N ASN A 17 -0.67 15.70 29.61
CA ASN A 17 -1.14 17.08 29.58
C ASN A 17 -0.09 18.08 29.07
N ASP A 18 0.34 18.00 27.81
CA ASP A 18 1.08 19.08 27.15
C ASP A 18 0.70 19.19 25.67
N ASN A 19 -0.18 20.16 25.40
CA ASN A 19 -0.93 20.39 24.16
C ASN A 19 -0.10 20.81 22.92
N ILE A 20 1.20 20.53 22.86
CA ILE A 20 2.08 21.04 21.79
C ILE A 20 2.96 19.94 21.13
N LEU A 21 3.03 18.72 21.69
CA LEU A 21 3.89 17.63 21.15
C LEU A 21 3.14 16.44 20.50
N CYS A 22 1.80 16.45 20.48
CA CYS A 22 0.98 15.31 19.98
C CYS A 22 0.66 15.32 18.47
N VAL A 23 1.26 16.21 17.67
CA VAL A 23 0.89 16.40 16.25
C VAL A 23 1.82 15.68 15.26
N PHE A 24 2.94 15.11 15.69
CA PHE A 24 4.10 14.92 14.80
C PHE A 24 4.16 13.62 13.96
N ARG A 25 3.29 12.63 14.17
CA ARG A 25 3.50 11.27 13.59
C ARG A 25 2.66 10.89 12.37
N VAL A 26 1.59 11.63 12.06
CA VAL A 26 0.82 11.46 10.79
C VAL A 26 1.25 12.46 9.72
N THR A 27 2.00 13.50 10.11
CA THR A 27 2.38 14.59 9.21
C THR A 27 3.33 14.19 8.08
N THR A 28 4.07 13.11 8.30
CA THR A 28 5.08 12.57 7.38
C THR A 28 4.48 11.73 6.26
N CYS A 29 3.28 11.18 6.46
CA CYS A 29 2.62 10.24 5.55
C CYS A 29 1.36 10.82 4.88
N ALA A 30 0.84 11.94 5.40
CA ALA A 30 -0.30 12.65 4.83
C ALA A 30 0.08 14.06 4.36
N ALA A 31 -0.65 14.56 3.36
CA ALA A 31 -0.48 15.92 2.88
C ALA A 31 -0.73 16.95 4.00
N SER A 32 0.09 18.00 4.05
CA SER A 32 0.04 18.99 5.13
C SER A 32 -1.31 19.70 5.27
N ALA A 33 -2.02 19.88 4.16
CA ALA A 33 -3.38 20.43 4.14
C ALA A 33 -4.41 19.59 4.91
N LYS A 34 -4.13 18.31 5.21
CA LYS A 34 -5.07 17.39 5.89
C LYS A 34 -4.78 17.21 7.38
N HIS A 35 -3.67 17.75 7.90
CA HIS A 35 -3.27 17.57 9.30
C HIS A 35 -4.34 18.05 10.29
N ASN A 36 -5.01 19.17 10.01
CA ASN A 36 -6.08 19.69 10.89
C ASN A 36 -7.31 18.77 10.94
N PHE A 37 -7.73 18.23 9.78
CA PHE A 37 -8.84 17.27 9.71
C PHE A 37 -8.58 16.08 10.63
N TYR A 38 -7.36 15.59 10.57
CA TYR A 38 -6.86 14.48 11.34
C TYR A 38 -6.81 14.75 12.85
N ILE A 39 -6.21 15.86 13.27
CA ILE A 39 -6.17 16.28 14.68
C ILE A 39 -7.60 16.37 15.27
N GLN A 40 -8.56 16.89 14.51
CA GLN A 40 -9.94 17.09 14.97
C GLN A 40 -10.80 15.81 14.99
N ASN A 41 -10.43 14.81 14.19
CA ASN A 41 -11.26 13.62 13.98
C ASN A 41 -10.61 12.33 14.47
N GLY A 42 -9.48 12.43 15.17
CA GLY A 42 -8.86 11.30 15.81
C GLY A 42 -9.77 10.52 16.75
N GLY A 43 -9.77 9.20 16.60
CA GLY A 43 -10.59 8.28 17.37
C GLY A 43 -12.03 8.12 16.87
N LYS A 44 -12.45 8.90 15.86
CA LYS A 44 -13.80 8.79 15.25
C LYS A 44 -13.79 7.85 14.05
N TYR A 45 -14.92 7.21 13.76
CA TYR A 45 -15.08 6.46 12.52
C TYR A 45 -14.98 7.39 11.30
N TRP A 46 -14.47 6.85 10.19
CA TRP A 46 -14.52 7.53 8.89
C TRP A 46 -15.95 7.98 8.55
N ALA A 47 -16.94 7.11 8.81
CA ALA A 47 -18.36 7.40 8.62
C ALA A 47 -18.87 8.62 9.39
N ASP A 48 -18.26 8.92 10.55
CA ASP A 48 -18.64 10.05 11.42
C ASP A 48 -17.83 11.31 11.14
N ALA A 49 -16.66 11.16 10.52
CA ALA A 49 -15.71 12.25 10.31
C ALA A 49 -15.84 12.92 8.94
N ILE A 50 -16.37 12.21 7.93
CA ILE A 50 -16.50 12.74 6.57
C ILE A 50 -17.97 13.06 6.23
N PRO A 51 -18.24 13.85 5.18
CA PRO A 51 -19.62 14.12 4.76
C PRO A 51 -20.40 12.82 4.52
N LYS A 52 -21.62 12.73 5.07
CA LYS A 52 -22.46 11.52 5.00
C LYS A 52 -22.66 11.01 3.57
N GLU A 53 -22.88 11.92 2.62
CA GLU A 53 -23.04 11.57 1.20
C GLU A 53 -21.76 10.95 0.62
N HIS A 54 -20.58 11.49 0.97
CA HIS A 54 -19.29 10.95 0.57
C HIS A 54 -19.12 9.52 1.07
N TRP A 55 -19.46 9.28 2.35
CA TRP A 55 -19.42 7.95 2.95
C TRP A 55 -20.34 6.95 2.23
N GLN A 56 -21.58 7.35 1.95
CA GLN A 56 -22.54 6.49 1.24
C GLN A 56 -22.07 6.14 -0.17
N LEU A 57 -21.51 7.10 -0.90
CA LEU A 57 -20.95 6.89 -2.23
C LEU A 57 -19.73 5.97 -2.18
N LEU A 58 -18.83 6.17 -1.21
CA LEU A 58 -17.69 5.28 -0.97
C LEU A 58 -18.15 3.84 -0.77
N CYS A 59 -19.06 3.58 0.19
CA CYS A 59 -19.55 2.23 0.45
C CYS A 59 -20.21 1.62 -0.78
N LYS A 60 -21.01 2.40 -1.51
CA LYS A 60 -21.65 1.94 -2.75
C LYS A 60 -20.60 1.54 -3.80
N GLN A 61 -19.55 2.34 -3.99
CA GLN A 61 -18.50 2.07 -4.98
C GLN A 61 -17.72 0.79 -4.67
N VAL A 62 -17.44 0.53 -3.40
CA VAL A 62 -16.81 -0.73 -2.95
C VAL A 62 -17.70 -1.92 -3.29
N GLU A 63 -19.01 -1.82 -3.08
CA GLU A 63 -19.94 -2.90 -3.42
C GLU A 63 -20.13 -3.12 -4.91
N ASP A 64 -20.21 -2.04 -5.69
CA ASP A 64 -20.27 -2.14 -7.14
C ASP A 64 -18.98 -2.79 -7.68
N PHE A 65 -17.81 -2.42 -7.13
CA PHE A 65 -16.54 -3.04 -7.48
C PHE A 65 -16.51 -4.54 -7.18
N VAL A 66 -16.99 -4.97 -6.01
CA VAL A 66 -17.07 -6.41 -5.68
C VAL A 66 -17.97 -7.16 -6.64
N LYS A 67 -19.15 -6.62 -6.98
CA LYS A 67 -20.05 -7.24 -7.97
C LYS A 67 -19.38 -7.36 -9.34
N ILE A 68 -18.61 -6.36 -9.74
CA ILE A 68 -17.87 -6.40 -11.01
C ILE A 68 -16.82 -7.51 -10.98
N LEU A 69 -16.05 -7.66 -9.89
CA LEU A 69 -15.11 -8.78 -9.75
C LEU A 69 -15.81 -10.14 -9.84
N GLU A 70 -16.95 -10.31 -9.17
CA GLU A 70 -17.75 -11.54 -9.22
C GLU A 70 -18.28 -11.84 -10.64
N LEU A 71 -18.74 -10.82 -11.37
CA LEU A 71 -19.16 -10.93 -12.76
C LEU A 71 -18.01 -11.28 -13.72
N GLU A 72 -16.80 -10.83 -13.42
CA GLU A 72 -15.57 -11.23 -14.13
C GLU A 72 -15.08 -12.65 -13.76
N GLY A 73 -15.84 -13.37 -12.93
CA GLY A 73 -15.59 -14.76 -12.54
C GLY A 73 -14.62 -14.92 -11.36
N ILE A 74 -14.36 -13.85 -10.62
CA ILE A 74 -13.41 -13.85 -9.51
C ILE A 74 -14.15 -14.18 -8.21
N LYS A 75 -13.64 -15.16 -7.46
CA LYS A 75 -14.12 -15.42 -6.10
C LYS A 75 -13.62 -14.32 -5.17
N VAL A 76 -14.55 -13.49 -4.68
CA VAL A 76 -14.25 -12.45 -3.69
C VAL A 76 -14.45 -13.01 -2.28
N VAL A 77 -13.52 -12.68 -1.39
CA VAL A 77 -13.63 -12.89 0.07
C VAL A 77 -13.38 -11.57 0.76
N ARG A 78 -13.91 -11.40 1.97
CA ARG A 78 -13.80 -10.15 2.73
C ARG A 78 -13.28 -10.44 4.14
N PRO A 79 -12.53 -9.50 4.75
CA PRO A 79 -12.15 -9.63 6.15
C PRO A 79 -13.38 -9.60 7.05
N ASP A 80 -13.22 -10.15 8.25
CA ASP A 80 -14.27 -10.11 9.27
C ASP A 80 -14.39 -8.69 9.86
N PRO A 81 -15.61 -8.25 10.19
CA PRO A 81 -15.83 -7.03 10.96
C PRO A 81 -15.04 -6.98 12.27
N VAL A 82 -14.30 -5.89 12.49
CA VAL A 82 -13.64 -5.59 13.78
C VAL A 82 -14.05 -4.20 14.24
N ASP A 83 -14.43 -4.06 15.51
CA ASP A 83 -14.65 -2.73 16.09
C ASP A 83 -13.31 -2.06 16.40
N HIS A 84 -12.83 -1.25 15.45
CA HIS A 84 -11.57 -0.52 15.57
C HIS A 84 -11.59 0.57 16.67
N ARG A 85 -12.73 0.87 17.34
CA ARG A 85 -12.78 1.84 18.46
C ARG A 85 -12.19 1.35 19.74
N LYS A 86 -12.11 0.03 19.90
CA LYS A 86 -11.56 -0.53 21.12
C LYS A 86 -10.10 -0.13 21.23
N SER A 87 -9.77 0.59 22.29
CA SER A 87 -8.39 0.91 22.57
C SER A 87 -7.64 -0.36 22.96
N TYR A 88 -6.35 -0.37 22.66
CA TYR A 88 -5.41 -1.38 23.10
C TYR A 88 -4.11 -0.71 23.52
N LYS A 89 -3.45 -1.35 24.48
CA LYS A 89 -2.21 -0.90 25.06
C LYS A 89 -1.15 -1.99 24.95
N LEU A 90 0.02 -1.63 24.47
CA LEU A 90 1.18 -2.51 24.40
C LEU A 90 2.41 -1.75 24.87
N LEU A 91 3.04 -2.25 25.95
CA LEU A 91 4.25 -1.69 26.55
C LEU A 91 4.20 -0.16 26.68
N ASP A 92 4.84 0.56 25.76
CA ASP A 92 5.08 1.99 25.76
C ASP A 92 4.02 2.83 25.00
N PHE A 93 2.98 2.20 24.44
CA PHE A 93 1.91 2.94 23.74
C PHE A 93 0.50 2.42 24.01
N GLU A 94 -0.46 3.32 23.86
CA GLU A 94 -1.89 3.05 23.84
C GLU A 94 -2.51 3.73 22.61
N THR A 95 -3.45 3.06 21.95
CA THR A 95 -3.97 3.44 20.63
C THR A 95 -5.34 2.82 20.39
N GLN A 96 -6.04 3.26 19.35
CA GLN A 96 -7.18 2.57 18.76
C GLN A 96 -6.79 1.98 17.40
N GLY A 97 -7.68 1.20 16.77
CA GLY A 97 -7.45 0.66 15.44
C GLY A 97 -7.60 1.69 14.32
N PHE A 98 -7.12 1.35 13.13
CA PHE A 98 -7.33 2.13 11.91
C PHE A 98 -8.53 1.59 11.12
N TYR A 99 -8.34 0.75 10.09
CA TYR A 99 -9.42 0.09 9.34
C TYR A 99 -8.98 -1.29 8.84
N ALA A 100 -9.84 -1.97 8.07
CA ALA A 100 -9.47 -3.15 7.28
C ALA A 100 -9.83 -2.97 5.78
N ALA A 101 -9.68 -1.75 5.26
CA ALA A 101 -9.99 -1.41 3.87
C ALA A 101 -8.92 -1.85 2.87
N MET A 102 -7.64 -1.81 3.27
CA MET A 102 -6.48 -2.01 2.37
C MET A 102 -5.75 -3.32 2.68
N PRO A 103 -6.25 -4.48 2.22
CA PRO A 103 -5.58 -5.76 2.45
C PRO A 103 -4.17 -5.81 1.83
N ARG A 104 -3.88 -4.99 0.81
CA ARG A 104 -2.57 -4.92 0.16
C ARG A 104 -1.46 -4.46 1.09
N ASP A 105 -1.77 -3.55 2.00
CA ASP A 105 -0.82 -2.99 2.96
C ASP A 105 -0.37 -4.04 3.97
N PHE A 106 -1.25 -5.00 4.27
CA PHE A 106 -1.06 -5.98 5.31
C PHE A 106 -0.61 -7.36 4.81
N LEU A 107 -1.14 -7.84 3.69
CA LEU A 107 -0.92 -9.20 3.21
C LEU A 107 -0.03 -9.24 1.96
N LEU A 108 1.13 -9.89 2.08
CA LEU A 108 2.00 -10.23 0.95
C LEU A 108 1.85 -11.71 0.60
N ILE A 109 1.38 -12.00 -0.62
CA ILE A 109 1.19 -13.38 -1.10
C ILE A 109 2.34 -13.79 -2.02
N VAL A 110 3.10 -14.83 -1.64
CA VAL A 110 4.26 -15.32 -2.40
C VAL A 110 4.17 -16.83 -2.63
N GLY A 111 3.75 -17.22 -3.83
CA GLY A 111 3.49 -18.62 -4.16
C GLY A 111 2.33 -19.17 -3.33
N ASP A 112 2.61 -20.21 -2.55
CA ASP A 112 1.69 -20.88 -1.63
C ASP A 112 1.67 -20.27 -0.21
N GLU A 113 2.31 -19.12 0.00
CA GLU A 113 2.53 -18.52 1.32
C GLU A 113 1.83 -17.17 1.48
N ILE A 114 1.12 -17.02 2.61
CA ILE A 114 0.55 -15.77 3.11
C ILE A 114 1.54 -15.20 4.14
N ILE A 115 2.05 -14.00 3.90
CA ILE A 115 2.93 -13.28 4.83
C ILE A 115 2.16 -12.08 5.38
N GLU A 116 1.92 -12.09 6.70
CA GLU A 116 1.42 -10.92 7.43
C GLU A 116 2.58 -9.92 7.62
N SER A 117 2.42 -8.70 7.13
CA SER A 117 3.41 -7.64 7.32
C SER A 117 3.48 -7.19 8.79
N THR A 118 4.58 -6.55 9.16
CA THR A 118 4.81 -6.14 10.56
C THR A 118 3.85 -5.02 10.95
N MET A 119 3.53 -4.13 10.00
CA MET A 119 2.94 -2.81 10.18
C MET A 119 3.83 -1.87 11.00
N THR A 120 3.77 -0.58 10.67
CA THR A 120 4.57 0.47 11.32
C THR A 120 3.73 1.50 12.06
N TRP A 121 2.48 1.69 11.66
CA TRP A 121 1.55 2.54 12.41
C TRP A 121 1.03 1.80 13.63
N ARG A 122 1.10 2.42 14.81
CA ARG A 122 0.60 1.84 16.07
C ARG A 122 -0.85 1.37 15.97
N SER A 123 -1.70 2.10 15.24
CA SER A 123 -3.12 1.75 15.00
C SER A 123 -3.39 0.60 14.05
N ARG A 124 -2.36 0.16 13.33
CA ARG A 124 -2.43 -0.99 12.43
C ARG A 124 -1.83 -2.25 13.06
N TYR A 125 -1.36 -2.16 14.31
CA TYR A 125 -0.72 -3.27 15.01
C TYR A 125 -1.58 -4.55 15.04
N PHE A 126 -2.87 -4.38 15.35
CA PHE A 126 -3.87 -5.46 15.41
C PHE A 126 -4.74 -5.57 14.17
N GLU A 127 -4.35 -4.98 13.03
CA GLU A 127 -5.11 -5.06 11.78
C GLU A 127 -5.32 -6.51 11.32
N TYR A 128 -4.38 -7.40 11.69
CA TYR A 128 -4.47 -8.84 11.44
C TYR A 128 -5.74 -9.49 11.99
N LEU A 129 -6.39 -8.93 13.02
CA LEU A 129 -7.60 -9.51 13.60
C LEU A 129 -8.73 -9.63 12.58
N ALA A 130 -8.84 -8.67 11.66
CA ALA A 130 -9.85 -8.68 10.61
C ALA A 130 -9.57 -9.77 9.54
N TYR A 131 -8.30 -10.10 9.32
CA TYR A 131 -7.87 -11.06 8.30
C TYR A 131 -7.63 -12.47 8.86
N ARG A 132 -7.51 -12.63 10.18
CA ARG A 132 -7.16 -13.89 10.85
C ARG A 132 -8.10 -15.05 10.48
N PRO A 133 -9.43 -14.89 10.40
CA PRO A 133 -10.34 -15.96 9.98
C PRO A 133 -10.04 -16.46 8.56
N LEU A 134 -9.70 -15.56 7.64
CA LEU A 134 -9.30 -15.91 6.27
C LEU A 134 -7.95 -16.64 6.25
N ALA A 135 -6.93 -16.11 6.93
CA ALA A 135 -5.61 -16.74 7.00
C ALA A 135 -5.69 -18.16 7.57
N LEU A 136 -6.44 -18.35 8.67
CA LEU A 136 -6.70 -19.67 9.26
C LEU A 136 -7.41 -20.61 8.29
N ASN A 137 -8.38 -20.13 7.53
CA ASN A 137 -9.09 -20.94 6.56
C ASN A 137 -8.18 -21.42 5.43
N TYR A 138 -7.31 -20.55 4.90
CA TYR A 138 -6.35 -20.94 3.87
C TYR A 138 -5.26 -21.86 4.40
N TRP A 139 -4.76 -21.60 5.62
CA TRP A 139 -3.80 -22.48 6.27
C TRP A 139 -4.34 -23.90 6.48
N ARG A 140 -5.60 -24.04 6.93
CA ARG A 140 -6.28 -25.35 7.03
C ARG A 140 -6.42 -26.08 5.69
N GLN A 141 -6.40 -25.34 4.58
CA GLN A 141 -6.42 -25.88 3.21
C GLN A 141 -5.02 -26.11 2.64
N GLY A 142 -3.96 -25.93 3.43
CA GLY A 142 -2.58 -26.24 3.07
C GLY A 142 -1.72 -25.04 2.67
N ALA A 143 -2.23 -23.81 2.75
CA ALA A 143 -1.39 -22.62 2.54
C ALA A 143 -0.35 -22.49 3.66
N LYS A 144 0.86 -22.03 3.31
CA LYS A 144 1.85 -21.60 4.30
C LYS A 144 1.41 -20.25 4.88
N TRP A 145 1.67 -20.04 6.15
CA TRP A 145 1.31 -18.81 6.83
C TRP A 145 2.46 -18.37 7.73
N THR A 146 2.94 -17.16 7.46
CA THR A 146 4.08 -16.54 8.13
C THR A 146 3.67 -15.18 8.65
N ILE A 147 4.18 -14.83 9.83
CA ILE A 147 3.98 -13.52 10.46
C ILE A 147 5.33 -12.82 10.53
N GLY A 148 5.44 -11.63 9.95
CA GLY A 148 6.63 -10.80 10.08
C GLY A 148 6.90 -10.39 11.53
N PRO A 149 8.15 -10.06 11.89
CA PRO A 149 8.52 -9.67 13.25
C PRO A 149 7.74 -8.43 13.68
N LYS A 150 6.81 -8.59 14.63
CA LYS A 150 5.99 -7.47 15.10
C LYS A 150 6.86 -6.48 15.87
N PRO A 151 6.82 -5.18 15.57
CA PRO A 151 7.65 -4.21 16.28
C PRO A 151 7.24 -4.13 17.75
N THR A 152 8.19 -3.86 18.62
CA THR A 152 8.01 -3.91 20.09
C THR A 152 8.39 -2.61 20.77
N ASN A 153 9.19 -1.75 20.12
CA ASN A 153 9.70 -0.52 20.71
C ASN A 153 9.47 0.66 19.75
N PHE A 154 8.25 1.18 19.75
CA PHE A 154 7.87 2.25 18.84
C PHE A 154 8.57 3.58 19.13
N SER A 155 9.01 3.81 20.37
CA SER A 155 9.81 4.99 20.72
C SER A 155 11.21 4.97 20.09
N LYS A 156 11.80 3.79 19.86
CA LYS A 156 13.04 3.65 19.08
C LYS A 156 12.79 3.54 17.58
N LEU A 157 11.69 2.91 17.17
CA LEU A 157 11.37 2.68 15.77
C LEU A 157 11.01 3.98 15.04
N ILE A 158 10.31 4.90 15.71
CA ILE A 158 9.79 6.14 15.13
C ILE A 158 10.61 7.30 15.67
N ARG A 159 11.21 8.10 14.78
CA ARG A 159 11.93 9.32 15.15
C ARG A 159 10.96 10.36 15.71
N ASP A 160 11.35 11.00 16.81
CA ASP A 160 10.56 12.04 17.47
C ASP A 160 10.76 13.43 16.88
N GLU A 161 11.86 13.66 16.15
CA GLU A 161 12.18 14.98 15.59
C GLU A 161 11.33 15.30 14.35
N PRO A 162 10.88 16.57 14.20
CA PRO A 162 10.27 17.02 12.96
C PRO A 162 11.30 16.90 11.84
N ILE A 163 11.15 15.86 11.02
CA ILE A 163 11.84 15.78 9.75
C ILE A 163 11.38 17.01 8.97
N ASN A 164 12.31 17.93 8.69
CA ASN A 164 12.01 19.12 7.89
C ASN A 164 11.22 18.67 6.65
N VAL A 165 9.94 19.03 6.65
CA VAL A 165 8.93 18.39 5.82
C VAL A 165 9.16 18.87 4.39
N GLY A 166 9.91 18.14 3.58
CA GLY A 166 10.16 18.61 2.22
C GLY A 166 11.22 17.93 1.37
N LEU A 167 12.16 17.15 1.90
CA LEU A 167 13.22 16.59 1.05
C LEU A 167 13.52 15.16 1.48
N SER A 168 13.01 14.17 0.74
CA SER A 168 14.00 13.20 0.24
C SER A 168 14.97 14.05 -0.57
N ASP A 169 16.24 14.04 -0.21
CA ASP A 169 17.23 14.66 -1.09
C ASP A 169 17.18 13.84 -2.41
N GLU A 170 17.08 14.50 -3.56
CA GLU A 170 17.19 13.82 -4.86
C GLU A 170 18.47 12.97 -4.93
N HIS A 171 19.50 13.35 -4.16
CA HIS A 171 20.77 12.65 -4.05
C HIS A 171 20.84 11.65 -2.89
N ASN A 172 19.88 11.67 -1.95
CA ASN A 172 19.80 10.69 -0.86
C ASN A 172 18.34 10.27 -0.59
N PRO A 173 17.85 9.20 -1.26
CA PRO A 173 16.47 8.74 -1.13
C PRO A 173 16.13 8.20 0.27
N ASP A 174 17.13 7.92 1.11
CA ASP A 174 16.94 7.44 2.50
C ASP A 174 16.87 8.56 3.52
N TYR A 175 17.19 9.80 3.11
CA TYR A 175 17.02 10.95 3.98
C TYR A 175 15.53 11.23 4.24
N GLY A 176 15.23 11.71 5.44
CA GLY A 176 13.88 12.13 5.82
C GLY A 176 12.86 11.01 6.03
N LYS A 177 13.29 9.79 6.37
CA LYS A 177 12.38 8.71 6.79
C LYS A 177 12.12 8.73 8.29
N VAL A 178 10.85 8.60 8.67
CA VAL A 178 10.36 8.62 10.06
C VAL A 178 10.79 7.38 10.84
N THR A 179 10.97 6.25 10.14
CA THR A 179 11.42 5.00 10.74
C THR A 179 12.95 4.97 10.89
N THR A 180 13.43 4.44 12.01
CA THR A 180 14.83 4.05 12.22
C THR A 180 15.06 2.60 11.76
N GLU A 181 16.27 2.10 11.95
CA GLU A 181 16.63 0.68 11.73
C GLU A 181 16.74 -0.10 13.06
N SER A 182 16.04 0.34 14.11
CA SER A 182 16.10 -0.30 15.42
C SER A 182 15.49 -1.71 15.46
N GLU A 183 14.45 -1.96 14.66
CA GLU A 183 13.84 -3.27 14.43
C GLU A 183 13.23 -3.33 13.01
N PRO A 184 13.09 -4.51 12.39
CA PRO A 184 12.47 -4.63 11.07
C PRO A 184 11.01 -4.14 11.09
N CYS A 185 10.66 -3.29 10.14
CA CYS A 185 9.27 -2.92 9.90
C CYS A 185 8.97 -2.77 8.40
N PHE A 186 7.77 -3.19 7.98
CA PHE A 186 7.30 -3.02 6.61
C PHE A 186 5.78 -3.12 6.47
N ASP A 187 5.28 -2.44 5.43
CA ASP A 187 3.97 -2.66 4.83
C ASP A 187 4.15 -3.48 3.55
N ALA A 188 3.24 -4.42 3.29
CA ALA A 188 3.30 -5.29 2.12
C ALA A 188 3.12 -4.53 0.79
N ALA A 189 2.45 -3.37 0.82
CA ALA A 189 2.23 -2.52 -0.35
C ALA A 189 3.49 -1.77 -0.83
N ASP A 190 4.62 -1.84 -0.10
CA ASP A 190 5.92 -1.42 -0.62
C ASP A 190 6.60 -2.47 -1.51
N PHE A 191 5.98 -3.65 -1.71
CA PHE A 191 6.54 -4.76 -2.48
C PHE A 191 5.69 -5.08 -3.71
N MET A 192 6.30 -5.07 -4.89
CA MET A 192 5.70 -5.49 -6.16
C MET A 192 6.31 -6.80 -6.65
N ARG A 193 5.46 -7.74 -7.06
CA ARG A 193 5.87 -9.10 -7.41
C ARG A 193 5.90 -9.28 -8.93
N ALA A 194 6.95 -9.91 -9.42
CA ALA A 194 7.08 -10.41 -10.79
C ALA A 194 7.82 -11.75 -10.80
N GLY A 195 7.10 -12.81 -10.44
CA GLY A 195 7.64 -14.16 -10.46
C GLY A 195 8.76 -14.35 -9.45
N ARG A 196 9.97 -14.65 -9.94
CA ARG A 196 11.18 -14.81 -9.10
C ARG A 196 11.77 -13.50 -8.59
N ASP A 197 11.28 -12.37 -9.06
CA ASP A 197 11.77 -11.05 -8.65
C ASP A 197 10.66 -10.29 -7.91
N ILE A 198 11.00 -9.73 -6.76
CA ILE A 198 10.16 -8.82 -5.99
C ILE A 198 10.91 -7.49 -5.89
N PHE A 199 10.21 -6.38 -6.10
CA PHE A 199 10.77 -5.04 -6.02
C PHE A 199 10.19 -4.33 -4.80
N ALA A 200 11.06 -3.83 -3.95
CA ALA A 200 10.72 -3.14 -2.70
C ALA A 200 11.20 -1.70 -2.73
N GLN A 201 10.60 -0.81 -1.92
CA GLN A 201 11.17 0.52 -1.67
C GLN A 201 11.34 0.79 -0.17
N ARG A 202 12.38 1.55 0.18
CA ARG A 202 12.48 2.19 1.50
C ARG A 202 11.48 3.34 1.56
N SER A 203 10.46 3.21 2.41
CA SER A 203 9.36 4.18 2.52
C SER A 203 9.30 4.80 3.91
N GLN A 204 8.27 5.57 4.26
CA GLN A 204 8.05 5.98 5.65
C GLN A 204 7.73 4.79 6.57
N VAL A 205 7.11 3.73 6.04
CA VAL A 205 6.60 2.58 6.80
C VAL A 205 7.35 1.28 6.57
N THR A 206 8.28 1.25 5.62
CA THR A 206 9.13 0.08 5.33
C THR A 206 10.59 0.45 5.43
N ASN A 207 11.31 -0.15 6.38
CA ASN A 207 12.73 0.11 6.64
C ASN A 207 13.68 -0.90 5.98
N LEU A 208 14.99 -0.61 5.94
CA LEU A 208 15.97 -1.47 5.27
C LEU A 208 16.01 -2.85 5.94
N SER A 209 15.92 -2.89 7.26
CA SER A 209 15.85 -4.11 8.06
C SER A 209 14.60 -4.95 7.72
N GLY A 210 13.47 -4.31 7.42
CA GLY A 210 12.24 -4.93 6.96
C GLY A 210 12.37 -5.54 5.56
N ILE A 211 12.95 -4.80 4.62
CA ILE A 211 13.24 -5.32 3.27
C ILE A 211 14.21 -6.50 3.35
N GLU A 212 15.26 -6.39 4.17
CA GLU A 212 16.25 -7.46 4.36
C GLU A 212 15.62 -8.71 5.01
N TRP A 213 14.67 -8.53 5.94
CA TRP A 213 13.91 -9.65 6.51
C TRP A 213 13.14 -10.40 5.43
N VAL A 214 12.39 -9.68 4.56
CA VAL A 214 11.65 -10.30 3.45
C VAL A 214 12.62 -10.99 2.48
N ARG A 215 13.75 -10.35 2.16
CA ARG A 215 14.78 -10.92 1.28
C ARG A 215 15.32 -12.24 1.83
N ARG A 216 15.80 -12.26 3.08
CA ARG A 216 16.34 -13.48 3.71
C ARG A 216 15.30 -14.59 3.84
N HIS A 217 14.05 -14.22 4.09
CA HIS A 217 12.94 -15.18 4.20
C HIS A 217 12.65 -15.88 2.87
N LEU A 218 12.68 -15.13 1.77
CA LEU A 218 12.30 -15.63 0.44
C LEU A 218 13.46 -16.16 -0.40
N GLU A 219 14.70 -15.76 -0.12
CA GLU A 219 15.90 -16.18 -0.85
C GLU A 219 16.06 -17.72 -0.95
N PRO A 220 15.81 -18.52 0.11
CA PRO A 220 15.85 -19.98 0.02
C PRO A 220 14.86 -20.59 -0.98
N ARG A 221 13.81 -19.85 -1.37
CA ARG A 221 12.84 -20.26 -2.40
C ARG A 221 13.28 -19.85 -3.82
N GLY A 222 14.48 -19.28 -3.97
CA GLY A 222 14.99 -18.76 -5.23
C GLY A 222 14.21 -17.53 -5.71
N ILE A 223 13.73 -16.71 -4.77
CA ILE A 223 13.05 -15.44 -5.01
C ILE A 223 13.99 -14.32 -4.58
N LYS A 224 14.30 -13.41 -5.51
CA LYS A 224 15.14 -12.24 -5.29
C LYS A 224 14.28 -11.05 -4.87
N VAL A 225 14.74 -10.30 -3.88
CA VAL A 225 14.14 -9.01 -3.51
C VAL A 225 15.14 -7.91 -3.89
N HIS A 226 14.71 -7.00 -4.76
CA HIS A 226 15.46 -5.87 -5.26
C HIS A 226 14.93 -4.59 -4.66
N ARG A 227 15.80 -3.63 -4.38
CA ARG A 227 15.38 -2.32 -3.89
C ARG A 227 15.37 -1.31 -5.04
N LEU A 228 14.25 -0.64 -5.18
CA LEU A 228 14.08 0.54 -6.02
C LEU A 228 14.06 1.79 -5.13
N SER A 229 14.49 2.91 -5.71
CA SER A 229 14.34 4.24 -5.11
C SER A 229 13.84 5.23 -6.15
N PHE A 230 13.15 6.27 -5.66
CA PHE A 230 12.42 7.22 -6.47
C PHE A 230 12.66 8.64 -5.95
N VAL A 231 12.46 9.63 -6.80
CA VAL A 231 12.29 11.03 -6.39
C VAL A 231 10.88 11.18 -5.79
N ASP A 232 10.72 10.79 -4.53
CA ASP A 232 9.46 10.90 -3.79
C ASP A 232 9.72 11.47 -2.39
N PRO A 233 9.24 12.70 -2.08
CA PRO A 233 9.52 13.34 -0.80
C PRO A 233 8.81 12.67 0.38
N ARG A 234 7.74 11.90 0.15
CA ARG A 234 6.96 11.24 1.22
C ARG A 234 6.52 9.84 0.77
N PRO A 235 7.46 8.92 0.54
CA PRO A 235 7.14 7.62 -0.04
C PRO A 235 6.38 6.78 0.99
N MET A 236 5.24 6.24 0.56
CA MET A 236 4.47 5.22 1.25
C MET A 236 3.75 4.43 0.18
N HIS A 237 4.06 3.13 0.13
CA HIS A 237 3.54 2.18 -0.86
C HIS A 237 4.02 2.48 -2.28
N ILE A 238 4.43 1.44 -3.00
CA ILE A 238 5.09 1.59 -4.30
C ILE A 238 4.09 1.57 -5.45
N ASP A 239 2.88 1.09 -5.21
CA ASP A 239 1.85 0.78 -6.20
C ASP A 239 1.07 2.00 -6.74
N ALA A 240 1.44 3.22 -6.34
CA ALA A 240 1.08 4.48 -7.02
C ALA A 240 2.32 5.24 -7.55
N THR A 241 3.45 4.53 -7.66
CA THR A 241 4.75 5.06 -8.10
C THR A 241 5.35 4.18 -9.20
N PHE A 242 5.36 2.87 -9.03
CA PHE A 242 5.91 1.91 -9.98
C PHE A 242 5.11 0.60 -9.95
N THR A 243 4.49 0.24 -11.08
CA THR A 243 3.65 -0.96 -11.18
C THR A 243 4.12 -1.88 -12.30
N LEU A 244 3.99 -3.18 -12.08
CA LEU A 244 4.33 -4.23 -13.05
C LEU A 244 3.01 -4.75 -13.65
N VAL A 245 2.81 -4.54 -14.95
CA VAL A 245 1.50 -4.75 -15.60
C VAL A 245 1.38 -6.14 -16.20
N LYS A 246 2.32 -6.49 -17.07
CA LYS A 246 2.46 -7.81 -17.70
C LYS A 246 3.94 -8.05 -17.99
N PRO A 247 4.37 -9.30 -18.28
CA PRO A 247 5.77 -9.57 -18.59
C PRO A 247 6.33 -8.60 -19.63
N GLY A 248 7.37 -7.85 -19.24
CA GLY A 248 8.04 -6.87 -20.10
C GLY A 248 7.42 -5.46 -20.13
N ILE A 249 6.35 -5.17 -19.40
CA ILE A 249 5.77 -3.81 -19.32
C ILE A 249 5.56 -3.37 -17.87
N ALA A 250 6.17 -2.24 -17.51
CA ALA A 250 5.96 -1.53 -16.25
C ALA A 250 5.43 -0.11 -16.52
N ILE A 251 4.68 0.42 -15.56
CA ILE A 251 4.22 1.80 -15.56
C ILE A 251 4.87 2.53 -14.40
N GLN A 252 5.44 3.70 -14.66
CA GLN A 252 5.99 4.57 -13.62
C GLN A 252 5.21 5.88 -13.52
N ASN A 253 5.24 6.45 -12.33
CA ASN A 253 4.77 7.79 -12.08
C ASN A 253 5.82 8.80 -12.60
N PRO A 254 5.47 9.67 -13.56
CA PRO A 254 6.42 10.63 -14.13
C PRO A 254 6.91 11.67 -13.11
N ASP A 255 6.15 11.94 -12.05
CA ASP A 255 6.55 12.88 -10.99
C ASP A 255 7.51 12.22 -9.97
N ARG A 256 7.68 10.88 -10.04
CA ARG A 256 8.48 10.08 -9.12
C ARG A 256 9.36 9.09 -9.89
N PRO A 257 10.27 9.57 -10.74
CA PRO A 257 11.08 8.71 -11.60
C PRO A 257 11.92 7.70 -10.80
N CYS A 258 12.01 6.48 -11.32
CA CYS A 258 12.81 5.42 -10.73
C CYS A 258 14.31 5.60 -11.03
N HIS A 259 15.15 5.64 -10.00
CA HIS A 259 16.60 5.76 -10.17
C HIS A 259 17.24 4.54 -10.85
N GLN A 260 16.62 3.36 -10.74
CA GLN A 260 17.12 2.12 -11.33
C GLN A 260 16.42 1.75 -12.66
N VAL A 261 15.71 2.69 -13.29
CA VAL A 261 14.93 2.44 -14.52
C VAL A 261 15.78 1.83 -15.64
N ASP A 262 17.06 2.21 -15.75
CA ASP A 262 17.95 1.69 -16.79
C ASP A 262 18.31 0.22 -16.59
N PHE A 263 18.39 -0.27 -15.35
CA PHE A 263 18.56 -1.70 -15.07
C PHE A 263 17.31 -2.48 -15.46
N ILE A 264 16.13 -1.94 -15.17
CA ILE A 264 14.84 -2.52 -15.59
C ILE A 264 14.76 -2.61 -17.12
N ARG A 265 15.14 -1.55 -17.83
CA ARG A 265 15.18 -1.54 -19.30
C ARG A 265 16.19 -2.54 -19.87
N LYS A 266 17.41 -2.61 -19.31
CA LYS A 266 18.43 -3.59 -19.72
C LYS A 266 17.98 -5.03 -19.50
N ALA A 267 17.15 -5.26 -18.48
CA ALA A 267 16.55 -6.56 -18.18
C ALA A 267 15.33 -6.92 -19.04
N GLY A 268 15.05 -6.14 -20.10
CA GLY A 268 14.06 -6.46 -21.12
C GLY A 268 12.67 -5.86 -20.90
N TRP A 269 12.54 -4.88 -20.01
CA TRP A 269 11.24 -4.25 -19.72
C TRP A 269 11.10 -2.87 -20.35
N GLN A 270 9.94 -2.61 -20.94
CA GLN A 270 9.50 -1.28 -21.29
C GLN A 270 8.91 -0.60 -20.04
N VAL A 271 9.39 0.60 -19.72
CA VAL A 271 8.84 1.43 -18.65
C VAL A 271 8.15 2.63 -19.27
N ILE A 272 6.85 2.76 -19.03
CA ILE A 272 5.97 3.77 -19.62
C ILE A 272 5.54 4.75 -18.53
N ASP A 273 5.57 6.04 -18.83
CA ASP A 273 5.06 7.07 -17.93
C ASP A 273 3.53 7.05 -17.92
N ALA A 274 2.95 7.02 -16.72
CA ALA A 274 1.53 7.20 -16.54
C ALA A 274 1.10 8.61 -17.00
N PRO A 275 -0.06 8.74 -17.65
CA PRO A 275 -0.64 10.04 -17.95
C PRO A 275 -1.04 10.76 -16.65
N GLN A 276 -1.09 12.08 -16.73
CA GLN A 276 -1.48 12.94 -15.60
C GLN A 276 -2.91 12.61 -15.14
N PRO A 277 -3.16 12.49 -13.82
CA PRO A 277 -4.49 12.23 -13.29
C PRO A 277 -5.50 13.32 -13.66
N LEU A 278 -6.72 12.92 -13.95
CA LEU A 278 -7.85 13.80 -14.28
C LEU A 278 -8.73 14.14 -13.08
N MET A 279 -8.53 13.47 -11.93
CA MET A 279 -9.21 13.79 -10.68
C MET A 279 -9.12 15.28 -10.37
N LYS A 280 -10.29 15.91 -10.22
CA LYS A 280 -10.40 17.35 -9.97
C LYS A 280 -9.80 17.70 -8.61
N LYS A 281 -9.23 18.91 -8.52
CA LYS A 281 -8.58 19.42 -7.31
C LYS A 281 -9.55 19.66 -6.14
N ASP A 282 -10.85 19.80 -6.41
CA ASP A 282 -11.91 19.97 -5.42
C ASP A 282 -12.43 18.64 -4.86
N HIS A 283 -12.05 17.50 -5.46
CA HIS A 283 -12.36 16.19 -4.91
C HIS A 283 -11.49 15.93 -3.67
N GLU A 284 -12.13 15.62 -2.55
CA GLU A 284 -11.43 15.46 -1.29
C GLU A 284 -10.66 14.14 -1.24
N MET A 285 -9.35 14.24 -0.98
CA MET A 285 -8.43 13.14 -0.79
C MET A 285 -7.78 13.27 0.59
N TRP A 286 -8.24 12.50 1.58
CA TRP A 286 -7.68 12.53 2.92
C TRP A 286 -6.34 11.80 2.97
N LEU A 287 -6.26 10.62 2.34
CA LEU A 287 -5.04 9.82 2.21
C LEU A 287 -4.70 9.59 0.75
N GLY A 288 -3.42 9.34 0.48
CA GLY A 288 -2.90 9.12 -0.87
C GLY A 288 -2.75 10.43 -1.67
N SER A 289 -2.71 10.29 -3.00
CA SER A 289 -2.61 11.41 -3.93
C SER A 289 -3.47 11.13 -5.18
N ASN A 290 -3.59 12.11 -6.07
CA ASN A 290 -4.32 11.92 -7.33
C ASN A 290 -3.68 10.83 -8.22
N TRP A 291 -2.43 10.43 -7.94
CA TRP A 291 -1.76 9.30 -8.58
C TRP A 291 -2.39 7.93 -8.27
N LEU A 292 -3.43 7.86 -7.43
CA LEU A 292 -4.27 6.65 -7.37
C LEU A 292 -4.94 6.31 -8.71
N SER A 293 -4.91 7.20 -9.71
CA SER A 293 -5.27 6.88 -11.10
C SER A 293 -4.48 5.70 -11.70
N MET A 294 -3.21 5.51 -11.30
CA MET A 294 -2.38 4.38 -11.73
C MET A 294 -2.39 3.19 -10.75
N ASN A 295 -3.08 3.30 -9.60
CA ASN A 295 -3.23 2.22 -8.63
C ASN A 295 -4.33 1.24 -9.09
N VAL A 296 -4.05 0.54 -10.18
CA VAL A 296 -5.00 -0.30 -10.92
C VAL A 296 -4.92 -1.77 -10.53
N LEU A 297 -5.95 -2.54 -10.87
CA LEU A 297 -5.94 -4.00 -10.67
C LEU A 297 -5.92 -4.73 -12.01
N MET A 298 -4.81 -5.40 -12.32
CA MET A 298 -4.75 -6.35 -13.43
C MET A 298 -5.58 -7.60 -13.10
N LEU A 299 -6.57 -7.94 -13.92
CA LEU A 299 -7.29 -9.22 -13.80
C LEU A 299 -6.49 -10.34 -14.46
N ASP A 300 -5.90 -10.05 -15.61
CA ASP A 300 -4.97 -10.88 -16.35
C ASP A 300 -4.08 -10.00 -17.24
N GLN A 301 -3.30 -10.58 -18.15
CA GLN A 301 -2.37 -9.83 -19.01
C GLN A 301 -3.06 -8.91 -20.04
N ASN A 302 -4.37 -9.05 -20.23
CA ASN A 302 -5.16 -8.37 -21.27
C ASN A 302 -6.31 -7.53 -20.70
N ARG A 303 -6.59 -7.59 -19.40
CA ARG A 303 -7.68 -6.86 -18.74
C ARG A 303 -7.21 -6.15 -17.48
N VAL A 304 -7.59 -4.89 -17.34
CA VAL A 304 -7.23 -4.03 -16.20
C VAL A 304 -8.45 -3.28 -15.69
N ILE A 305 -8.66 -3.26 -14.37
CA ILE A 305 -9.68 -2.41 -13.74
C ILE A 305 -9.09 -1.04 -13.46
N VAL A 306 -9.78 0.00 -13.91
CA VAL A 306 -9.36 1.41 -13.82
C VAL A 306 -10.52 2.31 -13.42
N GLU A 307 -10.19 3.50 -12.91
CA GLU A 307 -11.19 4.47 -12.49
C GLU A 307 -11.88 5.05 -13.75
N SER A 308 -13.21 5.11 -13.72
CA SER A 308 -14.03 5.40 -14.89
C SER A 308 -13.87 6.80 -15.49
N GLU A 309 -13.53 7.81 -14.69
CA GLU A 309 -13.30 9.21 -15.08
C GLU A 309 -11.84 9.46 -15.50
N GLU A 310 -10.90 8.56 -15.15
CA GLU A 310 -9.49 8.60 -15.55
C GLU A 310 -9.29 8.11 -17.00
N THR A 311 -9.75 8.88 -17.98
CA THR A 311 -9.67 8.49 -19.40
C THR A 311 -8.25 8.44 -19.95
N GLY A 312 -7.31 9.22 -19.40
CA GLY A 312 -5.90 9.18 -19.81
C GLY A 312 -5.28 7.79 -19.61
N ILE A 313 -5.39 7.22 -18.40
CA ILE A 313 -4.82 5.90 -18.09
C ILE A 313 -5.54 4.80 -18.89
N GLN A 314 -6.85 4.98 -19.16
CA GLN A 314 -7.61 4.08 -20.03
C GLN A 314 -7.03 4.02 -21.45
N GLU A 315 -6.76 5.17 -22.08
CA GLU A 315 -6.17 5.21 -23.43
C GLU A 315 -4.74 4.67 -23.45
N MET A 316 -3.95 4.92 -22.40
CA MET A 316 -2.62 4.33 -22.26
C MET A 316 -2.71 2.79 -22.29
N TYR A 317 -3.57 2.19 -21.47
CA TYR A 317 -3.75 0.73 -21.44
C TYR A 317 -4.24 0.16 -22.78
N LYS A 318 -5.18 0.84 -23.46
CA LYS A 318 -5.63 0.45 -24.80
C LYS A 318 -4.48 0.45 -25.80
N SER A 319 -3.60 1.45 -25.76
CA SER A 319 -2.48 1.57 -26.71
C SER A 319 -1.44 0.44 -26.57
N ILE A 320 -1.32 -0.15 -25.38
CA ILE A 320 -0.46 -1.33 -25.11
C ILE A 320 -1.21 -2.67 -25.18
N GLY A 321 -2.41 -2.67 -25.76
CA GLY A 321 -3.23 -3.86 -26.04
C GLY A 321 -3.91 -4.46 -24.82
N ILE A 322 -4.21 -3.65 -23.79
CA ILE A 322 -4.87 -4.09 -22.56
C ILE A 322 -6.25 -3.42 -22.49
N LYS A 323 -7.31 -4.22 -22.31
CA LYS A 323 -8.69 -3.76 -22.22
C LYS A 323 -8.98 -3.17 -20.84
N PRO A 324 -9.31 -1.87 -20.74
CA PRO A 324 -9.78 -1.28 -19.49
C PRO A 324 -11.20 -1.74 -19.15
N ILE A 325 -11.44 -2.02 -17.87
CA ILE A 325 -12.74 -2.24 -17.25
C ILE A 325 -12.99 -1.06 -16.31
N ASN A 326 -13.91 -0.19 -16.70
CA ASN A 326 -14.12 1.09 -16.05
C ASN A 326 -15.02 0.94 -14.82
N VAL A 327 -14.53 1.37 -13.66
CA VAL A 327 -15.25 1.29 -12.38
C VAL A 327 -15.25 2.65 -11.71
N LYS A 328 -16.41 3.12 -11.26
CA LYS A 328 -16.51 4.34 -10.46
C LYS A 328 -15.93 4.09 -9.08
N PHE A 329 -14.83 4.76 -8.74
CA PHE A 329 -14.12 4.45 -7.49
C PHE A 329 -13.53 5.65 -6.75
N LYS A 330 -13.69 6.87 -7.28
CA LYS A 330 -13.08 8.09 -6.71
C LYS A 330 -13.41 8.39 -5.25
N TYR A 331 -14.60 8.03 -4.74
CA TYR A 331 -14.94 8.28 -3.33
C TYR A 331 -14.23 7.27 -2.41
N ALA A 332 -14.04 6.03 -2.86
CA ALA A 332 -13.20 5.04 -2.18
C ALA A 332 -11.72 5.40 -2.22
N ASN A 333 -11.25 6.02 -3.30
CA ASN A 333 -9.88 6.56 -3.38
C ASN A 333 -9.59 7.56 -2.26
N SER A 334 -10.58 8.35 -1.83
CA SER A 334 -10.41 9.42 -0.83
C SER A 334 -9.82 8.97 0.51
N ILE A 335 -9.96 7.69 0.87
CA ILE A 335 -9.40 7.12 2.11
C ILE A 335 -8.09 6.35 1.89
N GLY A 336 -7.43 6.52 0.74
CA GLY A 336 -5.99 6.24 0.61
C GLY A 336 -5.57 5.15 -0.35
N GLY A 337 -6.45 4.61 -1.18
CA GLY A 337 -6.09 3.50 -2.06
C GLY A 337 -6.97 3.38 -3.28
N GLY A 338 -6.39 2.91 -4.39
CA GLY A 338 -7.11 2.49 -5.59
C GLY A 338 -7.33 0.98 -5.59
N PHE A 339 -7.64 0.41 -6.75
CA PHE A 339 -8.02 -1.00 -6.85
C PHE A 339 -6.95 -1.97 -6.37
N HIS A 340 -5.66 -1.61 -6.51
CA HIS A 340 -4.58 -2.47 -6.03
C HIS A 340 -4.49 -2.48 -4.50
N CYS A 341 -4.60 -1.32 -3.84
CA CYS A 341 -4.59 -1.20 -2.39
C CYS A 341 -5.81 -1.90 -1.74
N TRP A 342 -6.99 -1.71 -2.34
CA TRP A 342 -8.26 -2.28 -1.89
C TRP A 342 -8.39 -3.80 -2.09
N THR A 343 -7.39 -4.45 -2.70
CA THR A 343 -7.42 -5.90 -2.97
C THR A 343 -6.11 -6.58 -2.58
N CYS A 344 -6.19 -7.87 -2.25
CA CYS A 344 -5.03 -8.74 -2.17
C CYS A 344 -5.34 -10.01 -2.96
N ASP A 345 -4.58 -10.23 -4.03
CA ASP A 345 -4.77 -11.37 -4.94
C ASP A 345 -4.21 -12.65 -4.33
N ILE A 346 -5.10 -13.42 -3.69
CA ILE A 346 -4.76 -14.69 -3.01
C ILE A 346 -4.36 -15.79 -4.01
N ARG A 347 -4.97 -15.81 -5.20
CA ARG A 347 -4.71 -16.85 -6.20
C ARG A 347 -4.84 -16.31 -7.62
N ARG A 348 -3.79 -16.50 -8.41
CA ARG A 348 -3.77 -16.32 -9.87
C ARG A 348 -3.37 -17.64 -10.54
N GLN A 349 -3.91 -17.92 -11.72
CA GLN A 349 -3.50 -19.08 -12.50
C GLN A 349 -2.19 -18.77 -13.23
N SER A 350 -1.06 -19.10 -12.61
CA SER A 350 0.26 -18.98 -13.24
C SER A 350 1.24 -20.03 -12.72
N LYS A 351 2.43 -20.08 -13.33
CA LYS A 351 3.60 -20.77 -12.81
C LYS A 351 4.60 -19.74 -12.26
N LEU A 352 5.55 -20.21 -11.46
CA LEU A 352 6.68 -19.38 -11.01
C LEU A 352 7.70 -19.28 -12.15
N GLU A 353 7.91 -18.07 -12.67
CA GLU A 353 8.79 -17.79 -13.82
C GLU A 353 9.75 -16.64 -13.48
N SER A 354 10.81 -16.50 -14.29
CA SER A 354 11.70 -15.33 -14.27
C SER A 354 11.33 -14.43 -15.44
N TYR A 355 11.11 -13.15 -15.17
CA TYR A 355 10.73 -12.19 -16.21
C TYR A 355 11.81 -11.15 -16.51
N PHE A 356 12.93 -11.19 -15.79
CA PHE A 356 14.04 -10.26 -15.93
C PHE A 356 15.29 -10.99 -16.41
N ASP A 357 15.90 -10.48 -17.49
CA ASP A 357 17.21 -10.94 -17.96
C ASP A 357 18.33 -10.11 -17.29
N TRP A 358 18.80 -10.61 -16.15
CA TRP A 358 19.85 -9.97 -15.37
C TRP A 358 21.27 -10.14 -15.95
N SER A 359 21.45 -10.81 -17.10
CA SER A 359 22.77 -11.04 -17.69
C SER A 359 23.50 -9.76 -18.14
N LYS A 360 22.75 -8.66 -18.32
CA LYS A 360 23.26 -7.35 -18.80
C LYS A 360 23.44 -6.30 -17.71
N GLY A 361 23.34 -6.73 -16.44
CA GLY A 361 23.49 -5.88 -15.26
C GLY A 361 22.39 -6.15 -14.25
N GLU A 362 22.76 -6.21 -12.98
CA GLU A 362 21.84 -6.38 -11.85
C GLU A 362 21.67 -5.04 -11.11
N ILE A 363 20.50 -4.88 -10.47
CA ILE A 363 20.31 -3.80 -9.50
C ILE A 363 21.28 -4.05 -8.33
N PRO A 364 22.06 -3.04 -7.89
CA PRO A 364 22.95 -3.19 -6.74
C PRO A 364 22.22 -3.74 -5.52
N ARG A 365 22.88 -4.62 -4.75
CA ARG A 365 22.31 -5.14 -3.51
C ARG A 365 22.14 -4.01 -2.48
N ILE A 366 21.11 -4.18 -1.65
CA ILE A 366 20.57 -3.24 -0.66
C ILE A 366 21.64 -2.69 0.27
#